data_AF-A0A939LI01-F1
#
_entry.id   AF-A0A939LI01-F1
#
_cell.length_a   1.000
_cell.length_b   1.000
_cell.length_c   1.000
_cell.angle_alpha   90.00
_cell.angle_beta   90.00
_cell.angle_gamma   90.00
#
_symmetry.space_group_name_H-M   'P 1'
#
loop_
_entity.id
_entity.type
_entity.pdbx_description
1 polymer ?
#
loop_
_entity_poly.entity_id
_entity_poly.type
_entity_poly.pdbx_seq_one_letter_code
_entity_poly.pdbx_strand_id
1 'polypeptide(L)'
;MAKMAFSDVGLRSISPPPKGQICYWDDKLPSFGFRVSQGGSKTFVLNRKNSLITIGRFPTISLSQARTEAKRLLAEFTLGKVRPQSITYSEAVTLLLEENAKARRRAPSLAIRACSTEPAPEFCTGR
;
A
#
# COMPACT_ATOMS: atom_id res chain seq x y z
N MET A 1 -9.76 20.55 18.51
CA MET A 1 -8.32 20.28 18.25
C MET A 1 -7.71 21.57 17.75
N ALA A 2 -6.60 22.03 18.33
CA ALA A 2 -5.96 23.26 17.89
C ALA A 2 -5.47 23.12 16.44
N LYS A 3 -5.79 24.12 15.60
CA LYS A 3 -5.37 24.21 14.21
C LYS A 3 -4.24 25.23 14.10
N MET A 4 -3.27 24.98 13.25
CA MET A 4 -2.12 25.88 13.03
C MET A 4 -1.84 25.98 11.53
N ALA A 5 -1.52 27.18 11.05
CA ALA A 5 -1.12 27.36 9.66
C ALA A 5 0.31 26.84 9.45
N PHE A 6 0.50 25.88 8.54
CA PHE A 6 1.84 25.36 8.25
C PHE A 6 2.62 26.21 7.26
N SER A 7 3.86 26.55 7.63
CA SER A 7 4.91 27.15 6.79
C SER A 7 6.19 26.31 6.90
N ASP A 8 7.05 26.32 5.87
CA ASP A 8 8.27 25.49 5.88
C ASP A 8 9.20 25.85 7.05
N VAL A 9 9.36 27.15 7.31
CA VAL A 9 10.16 27.68 8.43
C VAL A 9 9.56 27.24 9.77
N GLY A 10 8.25 27.36 9.93
CA GLY A 10 7.56 26.96 11.15
C GLY A 10 7.69 25.47 11.43
N LEU A 11 7.61 24.62 10.42
CA LEU A 11 7.77 23.17 10.58
C LEU A 11 9.21 22.78 10.97
N ARG A 12 10.21 23.50 10.48
CA ARG A 12 11.62 23.30 10.88
C ARG A 12 11.85 23.63 12.35
N SER A 13 11.27 24.73 12.84
CA SER A 13 11.47 25.21 14.21
C SER A 13 10.68 24.45 15.27
N ILE A 14 9.74 23.57 14.90
CA ILE A 14 9.00 22.76 15.90
C ILE A 14 9.98 21.84 16.64
N SER A 15 10.07 22.03 17.95
CA SER A 15 10.82 21.16 18.86
C SER A 15 10.10 19.83 19.09
N PRO A 16 10.86 18.73 19.26
CA PRO A 16 10.29 17.45 19.64
C PRO A 16 9.63 17.54 21.04
N PRO A 17 8.51 16.85 21.25
CA PRO A 17 7.89 16.78 22.56
C PRO A 17 8.78 16.00 23.54
N PRO A 18 8.75 16.32 24.84
CA PRO A 18 9.58 15.64 25.85
C PRO A 18 9.22 14.17 26.02
N LYS A 19 7.95 13.78 25.77
CA LYS A 19 7.48 12.40 25.79
C LYS A 19 6.42 12.17 24.71
N GLY A 20 6.45 10.99 24.09
CA GLY A 20 5.40 10.54 23.19
C GLY A 20 5.45 11.15 21.78
N GLN A 21 4.28 11.40 21.21
CA GLN A 21 4.12 11.94 19.86
C GLN A 21 2.99 12.96 19.85
N ILE A 22 3.18 14.07 19.14
CA ILE A 22 2.16 15.11 18.98
C ILE A 22 1.82 15.24 17.51
N CYS A 23 0.52 15.33 17.21
CA CYS A 23 0.01 15.62 15.87
C CYS A 23 -0.56 17.03 15.84
N TYR A 24 0.03 17.90 15.03
CA TYR A 24 -0.48 19.21 14.69
C TYR A 24 -1.36 19.12 13.45
N TRP A 25 -2.40 19.95 13.34
CA TRP A 25 -3.31 19.93 12.20
C TRP A 25 -3.24 21.26 11.43
N ASP A 26 -3.22 21.18 10.09
CA ASP A 26 -3.20 22.36 9.23
C ASP A 26 -4.56 23.03 9.24
N ASP A 27 -4.57 24.36 9.21
CA ASP A 27 -5.83 25.11 9.08
C ASP A 27 -6.30 25.17 7.61
N LYS A 28 -5.35 25.12 6.67
CA LYS A 28 -5.63 25.24 5.23
C LYS A 28 -6.20 23.98 4.58
N LEU A 29 -5.88 22.80 5.13
CA LEU A 29 -6.29 21.52 4.56
C LEU A 29 -6.92 20.63 5.63
N PRO A 30 -8.20 20.28 5.49
CA PRO A 30 -8.86 19.40 6.46
C PRO A 30 -8.19 18.03 6.45
N SER A 31 -8.13 17.41 7.63
CA SER A 31 -7.51 16.11 7.85
C SER A 31 -6.00 16.03 7.58
N PHE A 32 -5.34 17.09 7.12
CA PHE A 32 -3.89 17.11 6.92
C PHE A 32 -3.17 17.55 8.19
N GLY A 33 -2.14 16.80 8.57
CA GLY A 33 -1.44 17.02 9.82
C GLY A 33 0.05 16.74 9.74
N PHE A 34 0.72 17.15 10.81
CA PHE A 34 2.15 17.01 11.00
C PHE A 34 2.42 16.34 12.33
N ARG A 35 2.99 15.13 12.27
CA ARG A 35 3.34 14.33 13.44
C ARG A 35 4.80 14.54 13.79
N VAL A 36 5.06 14.82 15.06
CA VAL A 36 6.40 14.94 15.63
C VAL A 36 6.55 13.93 16.75
N SER A 37 7.52 13.02 16.62
CA SER A 37 7.87 12.09 17.69
C SER A 37 8.92 12.68 18.63
N GLN A 38 8.99 12.14 19.85
CA GLN A 38 10.04 12.47 20.83
C GLN A 38 11.46 12.32 20.25
N GLY A 39 11.69 11.32 19.37
CA GLY A 39 12.97 11.13 18.69
C GLY A 39 13.25 12.13 17.56
N GLY A 40 12.53 13.25 17.48
CA GLY A 40 12.72 14.29 16.46
C GLY A 40 12.25 13.89 15.06
N SER A 41 11.59 12.74 14.90
CA SER A 41 11.08 12.33 13.60
C SER A 41 9.83 13.12 13.25
N LYS A 42 9.88 13.77 12.08
CA LYS A 42 8.84 14.66 11.57
C LYS A 42 8.21 14.04 10.34
N THR A 43 6.89 13.82 10.38
CA THR A 43 6.17 13.09 9.33
C THR A 43 4.85 13.76 9.00
N PHE A 44 4.53 13.88 7.72
CA PHE A 44 3.22 14.32 7.25
C PHE A 44 2.22 13.17 7.34
N VAL A 45 1.06 13.47 7.91
CA VAL A 45 0.00 12.49 8.15
C VAL A 45 -1.34 13.01 7.65
N LEU A 46 -2.24 12.09 7.30
CA LEU A 46 -3.61 12.38 6.89
C LEU A 46 -4.56 11.57 7.78
N ASN A 47 -5.54 12.24 8.39
CA ASN A 47 -6.55 11.59 9.22
C ASN A 47 -7.70 11.05 8.37
N ARG A 48 -8.00 9.76 8.51
CA ARG A 48 -9.13 9.10 7.85
C ARG A 48 -9.81 8.16 8.81
N LYS A 49 -11.06 8.45 9.20
CA LYS A 49 -11.93 7.56 10.01
C LYS A 49 -11.16 6.86 11.16
N ASN A 50 -10.48 7.65 12.00
CA ASN A 50 -9.66 7.20 13.14
C ASN A 50 -8.35 6.47 12.80
N SER A 51 -7.95 6.44 11.53
CA SER A 51 -6.66 5.92 11.08
C SER A 51 -5.78 7.06 10.56
N LEU A 52 -4.51 7.07 10.96
CA LEU A 52 -3.51 8.01 10.46
C LEU A 52 -2.75 7.38 9.29
N ILE A 53 -2.90 7.96 8.10
CA ILE A 53 -2.17 7.55 6.90
C ILE A 53 -0.90 8.40 6.82
N THR A 54 0.25 7.74 6.67
CA THR A 54 1.54 8.43 6.53
C THR A 54 1.76 8.80 5.06
N ILE A 55 2.01 10.08 4.80
CA ILE A 55 2.34 10.58 3.45
C ILE A 55 3.85 10.48 3.24
N GLY A 56 4.64 10.97 4.20
CA GLY A 56 6.09 10.85 4.16
C GLY A 56 6.82 11.74 5.17
N ARG A 57 8.15 11.64 5.18
CA ARG A 57 9.02 12.26 6.19
C ARG A 57 9.51 13.63 5.73
N PHE A 58 9.61 14.57 6.66
CA PHE A 58 10.25 15.87 6.47
C PHE A 58 11.76 15.76 6.84
N PRO A 59 12.70 16.33 6.07
CA PRO A 59 12.54 17.20 4.91
C PRO A 59 12.53 16.49 3.55
N THR A 60 12.54 15.15 3.50
CA THR A 60 12.55 14.38 2.24
C THR A 60 11.41 14.77 1.31
N ILE A 61 10.23 15.01 1.88
CA ILE A 61 9.08 15.59 1.17
C ILE A 61 8.88 17.02 1.65
N SER A 62 8.70 17.95 0.70
CA SER A 62 8.41 19.35 1.02
C SER A 62 6.95 19.55 1.44
N LEU A 63 6.65 20.67 2.12
CA LEU A 63 5.28 20.99 2.48
C LEU A 63 4.34 21.09 1.26
N SER A 64 4.81 21.64 0.14
CA SER A 64 3.99 21.75 -1.08
C SER A 64 3.68 20.38 -1.67
N GLN A 65 4.68 19.51 -1.77
CA GLN A 65 4.50 18.13 -2.25
C GLN A 65 3.56 17.35 -1.33
N ALA A 66 3.74 17.45 -0.02
CA ALA A 66 2.87 16.80 0.96
C ALA A 66 1.42 17.26 0.85
N ARG A 67 1.17 18.55 0.56
CA ARG A 67 -0.18 19.07 0.31
C ARG A 67 -0.79 18.53 -0.98
N THR A 68 0.00 18.41 -2.05
CA THR A 68 -0.46 17.82 -3.32
C THR A 68 -0.86 16.36 -3.14
N GLU A 69 -0.02 15.56 -2.48
CA GLU A 69 -0.32 14.16 -2.19
C GLU A 69 -1.52 14.01 -1.23
N ALA A 70 -1.63 14.88 -0.22
CA ALA A 70 -2.81 14.89 0.66
C ALA A 70 -4.11 15.13 -0.11
N LYS A 71 -4.13 16.11 -1.03
CA LYS A 71 -5.30 16.38 -1.90
C LYS A 71 -5.61 15.20 -2.80
N ARG A 72 -4.59 14.57 -3.38
CA ARG A 72 -4.74 13.38 -4.20
C ARG A 72 -5.39 12.24 -3.42
N LEU A 73 -4.89 11.93 -2.22
CA LEU A 73 -5.46 10.90 -1.35
C LEU A 73 -6.91 11.21 -0.94
N LEU A 74 -7.20 12.48 -0.60
CA LEU A 74 -8.56 12.90 -0.30
C LEU A 74 -9.50 12.68 -1.50
N ALA A 75 -9.07 13.03 -2.72
CA ALA A 75 -9.84 12.78 -3.93
C ALA A 75 -10.06 11.28 -4.18
N GLU A 76 -9.03 10.44 -4.00
CA GLU A 76 -9.16 8.98 -4.10
C GLU A 76 -10.19 8.43 -3.10
N PHE A 77 -10.24 8.97 -1.88
CA PHE A 77 -11.23 8.58 -0.87
C PHE A 77 -12.64 9.02 -1.23
N THR A 78 -12.82 10.23 -1.75
CA THR A 78 -14.12 10.72 -2.22
C THR A 78 -14.64 9.89 -3.39
N LEU A 79 -13.77 9.51 -4.32
CA LEU A 79 -14.12 8.70 -5.50
C LEU A 79 -14.26 7.20 -5.18
N GLY A 80 -14.00 6.77 -3.94
CA GLY A 80 -14.06 5.36 -3.54
C GLY A 80 -12.96 4.48 -4.15
N LYS A 81 -11.95 5.06 -4.81
CA LYS A 81 -10.82 4.33 -5.42
C LYS A 81 -9.74 4.05 -4.39
N VAL A 82 -10.10 3.41 -3.29
CA VAL A 82 -9.16 3.09 -2.21
C VAL A 82 -8.27 1.95 -2.66
N ARG A 83 -6.98 2.24 -2.89
CA ARG A 83 -5.98 1.17 -3.06
C ARG A 83 -5.79 0.48 -1.70
N PRO A 84 -6.11 -0.82 -1.55
CA PRO A 84 -5.78 -1.53 -0.34
C PRO A 84 -4.25 -1.57 -0.19
N GLN A 85 -3.73 -1.14 0.96
CA GLN A 85 -2.30 -1.23 1.27
C GLN A 85 -1.86 -2.68 1.52
N SER A 86 -2.81 -3.55 1.87
CA SER A 86 -2.61 -4.97 2.10
C SER A 86 -3.81 -5.74 1.57
N ILE A 87 -3.55 -6.80 0.80
CA ILE A 87 -4.54 -7.81 0.42
C ILE A 87 -4.36 -9.04 1.31
N THR A 88 -5.44 -9.79 1.54
CA THR A 88 -5.35 -11.05 2.28
C THR A 88 -4.65 -12.11 1.43
N TYR A 89 -4.01 -13.10 2.06
CA TYR A 89 -3.33 -14.18 1.32
C TYR A 89 -4.30 -14.93 0.39
N SER A 90 -5.51 -15.21 0.86
CA SER A 90 -6.55 -15.89 0.07
C SER A 90 -6.91 -15.10 -1.20
N GLU A 91 -7.05 -13.78 -1.08
CA GLU A 91 -7.37 -12.88 -2.20
C GLU A 91 -6.17 -12.73 -3.15
N ALA A 92 -4.95 -12.71 -2.62
CA ALA A 92 -3.73 -12.73 -3.43
C ALA A 92 -3.63 -14.00 -4.28
N VAL A 93 -3.93 -15.16 -3.70
CA VAL A 93 -3.92 -16.45 -4.42
C VAL A 93 -4.95 -16.46 -5.53
N THR A 94 -6.17 -15.96 -5.29
CA THR A 94 -7.20 -15.91 -6.34
C THR A 94 -6.78 -15.00 -7.50
N LEU A 95 -6.26 -13.81 -7.20
CA LEU A 95 -5.78 -12.88 -8.22
C LEU A 95 -4.62 -13.46 -9.04
N LEU A 96 -3.68 -14.14 -8.38
CA LEU A 96 -2.55 -14.80 -9.04
C LEU A 96 -3.00 -15.94 -9.96
N LEU A 97 -3.94 -16.77 -9.50
CA LEU A 97 -4.49 -17.87 -10.32
C LEU A 97 -5.22 -17.32 -11.55
N GLU A 98 -5.99 -16.24 -11.39
CA GLU A 98 -6.64 -15.56 -12.51
C GLU A 98 -5.66 -14.96 -13.51
N GLU A 99 -4.60 -14.31 -13.03
CA GLU A 99 -3.54 -13.75 -13.87
C GLU A 99 -2.82 -14.85 -14.65
N ASN A 100 -2.45 -15.95 -13.98
CA ASN A 100 -1.84 -17.11 -14.60
C ASN A 100 -2.75 -17.77 -15.64
N ALA A 101 -4.06 -17.86 -15.39
CA ALA A 101 -5.02 -18.39 -16.36
C ALA A 101 -5.13 -17.50 -17.61
N LYS A 102 -5.08 -16.17 -17.45
CA LYS A 102 -5.07 -15.20 -18.56
C LYS A 102 -3.74 -15.25 -19.33
N ALA A 103 -2.61 -15.41 -18.64
CA ALA A 103 -1.28 -15.54 -19.25
C ALA A 103 -1.10 -16.86 -20.01
N ARG A 104 -1.60 -17.98 -19.46
CA ARG A 104 -1.59 -19.30 -20.13
C ARG A 104 -2.46 -19.35 -21.38
N ARG A 105 -3.48 -18.49 -21.50
CA ARG A 105 -4.22 -18.29 -22.77
C ARG A 105 -3.38 -17.61 -23.86
N ARG A 106 -2.23 -17.01 -23.54
CA ARG A 106 -1.32 -16.34 -24.48
C ARG A 106 -0.13 -17.21 -24.91
N ALA A 107 0.12 -18.34 -24.25
CA ALA A 107 1.15 -19.28 -24.68
C ALA A 107 0.52 -20.36 -25.56
N PRO A 108 1.08 -20.68 -26.74
CA PRO A 108 0.65 -21.85 -27.48
C PRO A 108 0.99 -23.09 -26.65
N SER A 109 0.07 -24.04 -26.62
CA SER A 109 0.19 -25.30 -25.90
C SER A 109 1.51 -26.00 -26.23
N LEU A 110 2.41 -26.09 -25.25
CA LEU A 110 3.42 -27.15 -25.23
C LEU A 110 2.64 -28.46 -25.14
N ALA A 111 2.55 -29.14 -26.28
CA ALA A 111 1.96 -30.46 -26.41
C ALA A 111 2.66 -31.41 -25.42
N ILE A 112 1.99 -31.67 -24.30
CA ILE A 112 2.33 -32.79 -23.42
C ILE A 112 1.91 -34.03 -24.20
N ARG A 113 2.89 -34.61 -24.89
CA ARG A 113 2.78 -35.90 -25.57
C ARG A 113 2.33 -36.91 -24.52
N ALA A 114 1.09 -37.40 -24.66
CA ALA A 114 0.55 -38.45 -23.82
C ALA A 114 1.55 -39.61 -23.80
N CYS A 115 2.11 -39.89 -22.64
CA CYS A 115 2.86 -41.09 -22.39
C CYS A 115 1.82 -42.23 -22.43
N SER A 116 1.64 -42.82 -23.60
CA SER A 116 0.83 -44.01 -23.79
C SER A 116 1.43 -45.12 -22.95
N THR A 117 0.72 -45.49 -21.89
CA THR A 117 0.87 -46.73 -21.15
C THR A 117 0.70 -47.89 -22.13
N GLU A 118 1.80 -48.53 -22.52
CA GLU A 118 1.75 -49.89 -23.07
C GLU A 118 1.55 -50.88 -21.92
N PRO A 119 0.54 -51.76 -21.98
CA PRO A 119 0.34 -52.78 -20.96
C PRO A 119 1.39 -53.90 -21.08
N ALA A 120 1.81 -54.41 -19.92
CA ALA A 120 2.82 -55.46 -19.76
C ALA A 120 2.45 -56.76 -20.53
N PRO A 121 3.45 -57.51 -21.06
CA PRO A 121 3.18 -58.77 -21.72
C PRO A 121 2.78 -59.86 -20.72
N GLU A 122 1.70 -60.57 -21.07
CA GLU A 122 1.12 -61.69 -20.35
C GLU A 122 2.11 -62.87 -20.22
N PHE A 123 2.28 -63.32 -18.98
CA PHE A 123 2.89 -64.61 -18.64
C PHE A 123 2.00 -65.74 -19.18
N CYS A 124 2.32 -66.32 -20.34
CA CYS A 124 1.73 -67.58 -20.79
C CYS A 124 2.53 -68.76 -20.24
N THR A 125 1.93 -69.45 -19.27
CA THR A 125 2.37 -70.71 -18.69
C THR A 125 2.21 -71.89 -19.65
N GLY A 126 3.22 -72.78 -19.70
CA GLY A 126 3.03 -74.24 -19.80
C GLY A 126 3.38 -74.93 -21.13
N ARG A 127 4.47 -75.69 -21.15
CA ARG A 127 4.47 -77.16 -21.05
C ARG A 127 5.89 -77.67 -20.79
#